data_AF-L0DCY8-F1
#
_entry.id   AF-L0DCY8-F1
#
_cell.length_a   1.000
_cell.length_b   1.000
_cell.length_c   1.000
_cell.angle_alpha   90.00
_cell.angle_beta   90.00
_cell.angle_gamma   90.00
#
_symmetry.space_group_name_H-M   'P 1'
#
loop_
_entity.id
_entity.type
_entity.pdbx_description
1 polymer ?
#
loop_
_entity_poly.entity_id
_entity_poly.type
_entity_poly.pdbx_seq_one_letter_code
_entity_poly.pdbx_strand_id
1 'polypeptide(L)'
;MIQLRRMIRDDIAHGMRFKEQAGWNQVEPDWQRLFALQPDGAFLAECDGMPVGTVTTCRFGPVAWIAMMLVDEAFRGQGIGRRLMSRAIDDLDRHEVQSIRLDATPLGRPLYESLGFVPETTLIRFGGILRPADEVAALAPWNSTRPEEELMALDREVTGTDRGKLISRLIAEHGDSLRVVEDDRGVEGFLMTRPGSNARQIGPCLASDRAGRWLLADAGRRYAGEPVVIDIPTGHHQAIATVERLGLQPTRHLLRMGRGPRIAEDLSRLWASAGPEKG
;
A
#
# COMPACT_ATOMS: atom_id res chain seq x y z
N MET A 1 4.70 -18.38 -27.11
CA MET A 1 3.26 -18.04 -26.97
C MET A 1 2.98 -17.57 -25.54
N ILE A 2 2.23 -16.47 -25.36
CA ILE A 2 1.92 -15.98 -24.00
C ILE A 2 0.64 -16.64 -23.44
N GLN A 3 0.75 -17.32 -22.31
CA GLN A 3 -0.37 -17.90 -21.56
C GLN A 3 -0.56 -17.18 -20.22
N LEU A 4 -1.78 -17.20 -19.68
CA LEU A 4 -2.10 -16.67 -18.36
C LEU A 4 -2.69 -17.78 -17.50
N ARG A 5 -2.25 -17.88 -16.26
CA ARG A 5 -2.81 -18.79 -15.25
C ARG A 5 -2.94 -18.09 -13.90
N ARG A 6 -3.61 -18.74 -12.94
CA ARG A 6 -3.54 -18.31 -11.54
C ARG A 6 -2.09 -18.47 -11.07
N MET A 7 -1.60 -17.46 -10.36
CA MET A 7 -0.34 -17.54 -9.64
C MET A 7 -0.57 -18.35 -8.37
N ILE A 8 0.36 -19.23 -8.02
CA ILE A 8 0.37 -20.01 -6.78
C ILE A 8 1.51 -19.54 -5.88
N ARG A 9 1.54 -20.01 -4.63
CA ARG A 9 2.57 -19.58 -3.65
C ARG A 9 3.98 -19.92 -4.11
N ASP A 10 4.17 -21.04 -4.80
CA ASP A 10 5.49 -21.44 -5.32
C ASP A 10 6.02 -20.49 -6.39
N ASP A 11 5.15 -19.67 -7.02
CA ASP A 11 5.57 -18.65 -7.99
C ASP A 11 6.11 -17.37 -7.34
N ILE A 12 6.05 -17.22 -6.01
CA ILE A 12 6.43 -15.96 -5.33
C ILE A 12 7.88 -15.57 -5.65
N ALA A 13 8.78 -16.54 -5.80
CA ALA A 13 10.16 -16.29 -6.21
C ALA A 13 10.25 -15.56 -7.57
N HIS A 14 9.35 -15.84 -8.51
CA HIS A 14 9.28 -15.14 -9.80
C HIS A 14 8.80 -13.70 -9.61
N GLY A 15 7.76 -13.49 -8.80
CA GLY A 15 7.27 -12.16 -8.43
C GLY A 15 8.36 -11.30 -7.77
N MET A 16 9.11 -11.88 -6.84
CA MET A 16 10.24 -11.24 -6.17
C MET A 16 11.33 -10.82 -7.17
N ARG A 17 11.65 -11.67 -8.15
CA ARG A 17 12.59 -11.34 -9.23
C ARG A 17 12.13 -10.14 -10.06
N PHE A 18 10.87 -10.09 -10.49
CA PHE A 18 10.35 -8.93 -11.24
C PHE A 18 10.34 -7.65 -10.38
N LYS A 19 10.02 -7.79 -9.09
CA LYS A 19 10.00 -6.71 -8.10
C LYS A 19 11.40 -6.13 -7.91
N GLU A 20 12.43 -6.98 -7.87
CA GLU A 20 13.84 -6.57 -7.80
C GLU A 20 14.26 -5.78 -9.05
N GLN A 21 13.95 -6.27 -10.25
CA GLN A 21 14.19 -5.54 -11.50
C GLN A 21 13.54 -4.14 -11.49
N ALA A 22 12.34 -4.04 -10.91
CA ALA A 22 11.63 -2.76 -10.81
C ALA A 22 12.16 -1.84 -9.70
N GLY A 23 13.11 -2.29 -8.86
CA GLY A 23 13.62 -1.54 -7.71
C GLY A 23 12.56 -1.32 -6.62
N TRP A 24 11.59 -2.22 -6.51
CA TRP A 24 10.47 -2.09 -5.57
C TRP A 24 10.84 -2.59 -4.16
N ASN A 25 10.16 -2.08 -3.14
CA ASN A 25 10.54 -2.24 -1.73
C ASN A 25 9.91 -3.47 -1.04
N GLN A 26 8.99 -4.16 -1.71
CA GLN A 26 8.24 -5.25 -1.09
C GLN A 26 9.08 -6.50 -0.87
N VAL A 27 8.81 -7.24 0.20
CA VAL A 27 9.47 -8.48 0.60
C VAL A 27 8.57 -9.68 0.39
N GLU A 28 9.11 -10.91 0.44
CA GLU A 28 8.32 -12.14 0.30
C GLU A 28 7.09 -12.21 1.23
N PRO A 29 7.19 -11.85 2.53
CA PRO A 29 6.01 -11.74 3.41
C PRO A 29 4.89 -10.85 2.84
N ASP A 30 5.22 -9.83 2.04
CA ASP A 30 4.20 -9.00 1.41
C ASP A 30 3.36 -9.78 0.39
N TRP A 31 3.98 -10.67 -0.37
CA TRP A 31 3.31 -11.57 -1.31
C TRP A 31 2.49 -12.63 -0.59
N GLN A 32 3.06 -13.23 0.46
CA GLN A 32 2.35 -14.21 1.29
C GLN A 32 1.08 -13.61 1.89
N ARG A 33 1.13 -12.34 2.30
CA ARG A 33 -0.05 -11.60 2.76
C ARG A 33 -1.07 -11.36 1.65
N LEU A 34 -0.66 -11.01 0.42
CA LEU A 34 -1.60 -10.89 -0.71
C LEU A 34 -2.36 -12.20 -0.94
N PHE A 35 -1.66 -13.34 -0.89
CA PHE A 35 -2.30 -14.67 -0.95
C PHE A 35 -3.20 -14.97 0.26
N ALA A 36 -2.85 -14.51 1.46
CA ALA A 36 -3.71 -14.67 2.64
C ALA A 36 -5.00 -13.84 2.52
N LEU A 37 -4.90 -12.62 1.98
CA LEU A 37 -6.04 -11.71 1.81
C LEU A 37 -6.93 -12.09 0.63
N GLN A 38 -6.36 -12.67 -0.42
CA GLN A 38 -7.05 -13.07 -1.63
C GLN A 38 -6.37 -14.29 -2.28
N PRO A 39 -6.67 -15.53 -1.83
CA PRO A 39 -6.01 -16.75 -2.30
C PRO A 39 -6.11 -16.99 -3.81
N ASP A 40 -7.22 -16.56 -4.41
CA ASP A 40 -7.48 -16.61 -5.84
C ASP A 40 -7.05 -15.32 -6.56
N GLY A 41 -6.58 -14.29 -5.87
CA GLY A 41 -6.45 -12.93 -6.42
C GLY A 41 -5.28 -12.69 -7.37
N ALA A 42 -4.42 -13.68 -7.62
CA ALA A 42 -3.15 -13.48 -8.31
C ALA A 42 -3.09 -14.23 -9.66
N PHE A 43 -2.48 -13.59 -10.66
CA PHE A 43 -2.28 -14.14 -12.00
C PHE A 43 -0.83 -14.03 -12.43
N LEU A 44 -0.38 -15.04 -13.18
CA LEU A 44 0.95 -15.12 -13.75
C LEU A 44 0.84 -15.21 -15.28
N ALA A 45 1.71 -14.47 -15.98
CA ALA A 45 1.92 -14.61 -17.40
C ALA A 45 3.16 -15.48 -17.65
N GLU A 46 3.04 -16.39 -18.60
CA GLU A 46 4.13 -17.26 -19.04
C GLU A 46 4.36 -17.08 -20.55
N CYS A 47 5.62 -16.99 -20.97
CA CYS A 47 6.03 -17.08 -22.36
C CYS A 47 6.76 -18.41 -22.55
N ASP A 48 6.17 -19.33 -23.32
CA ASP A 48 6.78 -20.64 -23.61
C ASP A 48 7.19 -21.39 -22.32
N GLY A 49 6.32 -21.34 -21.30
CA GLY A 49 6.52 -21.97 -19.99
C GLY A 49 7.38 -21.14 -19.01
N MET A 50 7.98 -20.04 -19.45
CA MET A 50 8.78 -19.16 -18.58
C MET A 50 7.89 -18.07 -17.95
N PRO A 51 7.90 -17.89 -16.62
CA PRO A 51 7.22 -16.78 -15.96
C PRO A 51 7.80 -15.42 -16.38
N VAL A 52 6.93 -14.53 -16.86
CA VAL A 52 7.31 -13.21 -17.43
C VAL A 52 6.52 -12.02 -16.89
N GLY A 53 5.54 -12.23 -16.01
CA GLY A 53 4.85 -11.14 -15.33
C GLY A 53 3.76 -11.58 -14.37
N THR A 54 3.36 -10.68 -13.49
CA THR A 54 2.35 -10.90 -12.44
C THR A 54 1.34 -9.77 -12.39
N VAL A 55 0.17 -10.06 -11.84
CA VAL A 55 -0.74 -9.06 -11.26
C VAL A 55 -1.48 -9.69 -10.09
N THR A 56 -1.73 -8.91 -9.04
CA THR A 56 -2.51 -9.34 -7.88
C THR A 56 -3.70 -8.42 -7.69
N THR A 57 -4.76 -8.97 -7.12
CA THR A 57 -6.02 -8.29 -6.81
C THR A 57 -6.42 -8.62 -5.39
N CYS A 58 -7.06 -7.69 -4.70
CA CYS A 58 -7.65 -7.93 -3.39
C CYS A 58 -9.01 -7.25 -3.29
N ARG A 59 -10.05 -7.99 -2.91
CA ARG A 59 -11.42 -7.46 -2.77
C ARG A 59 -11.69 -7.02 -1.33
N PHE A 60 -12.24 -5.84 -1.15
CA PHE A 60 -12.66 -5.21 0.11
C PHE A 60 -14.14 -4.81 0.00
N GLY A 61 -15.03 -5.81 -0.01
CA GLY A 61 -16.44 -5.60 -0.33
C GLY A 61 -16.62 -5.10 -1.78
N PRO A 62 -17.25 -3.93 -2.00
CA PRO A 62 -17.51 -3.40 -3.35
C PRO A 62 -16.28 -2.75 -4.01
N VAL A 63 -15.16 -2.64 -3.30
CA VAL A 63 -13.91 -2.07 -3.81
C VAL A 63 -12.88 -3.18 -4.01
N ALA A 64 -12.10 -3.12 -5.08
CA ALA A 64 -10.92 -3.97 -5.23
C ALA A 64 -9.66 -3.15 -5.44
N TRP A 65 -8.54 -3.69 -4.99
CA TRP A 65 -7.22 -3.11 -5.18
C TRP A 65 -6.39 -3.98 -6.13
N ILE A 66 -5.80 -3.37 -7.15
CA ILE A 66 -4.82 -4.02 -8.03
C ILE A 66 -3.41 -3.66 -7.58
N ALA A 67 -2.55 -4.66 -7.45
CA ALA A 67 -1.18 -4.53 -6.98
C ALA A 67 -0.23 -5.50 -7.69
N MET A 68 1.08 -5.34 -7.46
CA MET A 68 2.12 -6.25 -7.97
C MET A 68 2.04 -6.50 -9.49
N MET A 69 1.61 -5.47 -10.23
CA MET A 69 1.59 -5.49 -11.69
C MET A 69 3.02 -5.29 -12.19
N LEU A 70 3.69 -6.38 -12.51
CA LEU A 70 5.09 -6.42 -12.93
C LEU A 70 5.23 -7.24 -14.22
N VAL A 71 6.04 -6.76 -15.15
CA VAL A 71 6.48 -7.52 -16.34
C VAL A 71 8.00 -7.54 -16.34
N ASP A 72 8.55 -8.73 -16.57
CA ASP A 72 9.97 -8.93 -16.80
C ASP A 72 10.50 -7.94 -17.83
N GLU A 73 11.63 -7.30 -17.54
CA GLU A 73 12.20 -6.26 -18.38
C GLU A 73 12.43 -6.73 -19.83
N ALA A 74 12.87 -7.98 -19.99
CA ALA A 74 13.14 -8.58 -21.30
C ALA A 74 11.86 -8.79 -22.15
N PHE A 75 10.69 -8.75 -21.52
CA PHE A 75 9.39 -9.03 -22.15
C PHE A 75 8.46 -7.80 -22.20
N ARG A 76 8.94 -6.62 -21.79
CA ARG A 76 8.17 -5.37 -21.88
C ARG A 76 7.89 -4.99 -23.34
N GLY A 77 6.84 -4.20 -23.56
CA GLY A 77 6.42 -3.77 -24.90
C GLY A 77 5.66 -4.81 -25.73
N GLN A 78 5.50 -6.04 -25.23
CA GLN A 78 4.86 -7.15 -25.95
C GLN A 78 3.37 -7.35 -25.59
N GLY A 79 2.72 -6.35 -24.98
CA GLY A 79 1.31 -6.41 -24.59
C GLY A 79 0.98 -7.29 -23.37
N ILE A 80 1.98 -7.88 -22.69
CA ILE A 80 1.78 -8.77 -21.53
C ILE A 80 1.03 -8.06 -20.39
N GLY A 81 1.45 -6.83 -20.04
CA GLY A 81 0.79 -6.05 -18.98
C GLY A 81 -0.68 -5.79 -19.27
N ARG A 82 -1.03 -5.52 -20.54
CA ARG A 82 -2.43 -5.38 -20.96
C ARG A 82 -3.21 -6.67 -20.77
N ARG A 83 -2.65 -7.82 -21.17
CA ARG A 83 -3.33 -9.12 -20.99
C ARG A 83 -3.55 -9.48 -19.53
N LEU A 84 -2.55 -9.25 -18.67
CA LEU A 84 -2.66 -9.45 -17.22
C LEU A 84 -3.75 -8.55 -16.62
N MET A 85 -3.73 -7.26 -16.94
CA MET A 85 -4.72 -6.31 -16.44
C MET A 85 -6.13 -6.62 -16.93
N SER A 86 -6.32 -6.92 -18.22
CA SER A 86 -7.62 -7.34 -18.75
C SER A 86 -8.14 -8.59 -18.01
N ARG A 87 -7.28 -9.59 -17.79
CA ARG A 87 -7.66 -10.78 -17.02
C ARG A 87 -8.07 -10.46 -15.59
N ALA A 88 -7.36 -9.56 -14.92
CA ALA A 88 -7.68 -9.13 -13.57
C ALA A 88 -9.01 -8.37 -13.51
N ILE A 89 -9.23 -7.43 -14.43
CA ILE A 89 -10.48 -6.66 -14.54
C ILE A 89 -11.66 -7.60 -14.82
N ASP A 90 -11.53 -8.51 -15.80
CA ASP A 90 -12.59 -9.47 -16.11
C ASP A 90 -12.95 -10.37 -14.91
N ASP A 91 -11.96 -10.71 -14.08
CA ASP A 91 -12.19 -11.48 -12.85
C ASP A 91 -12.92 -10.66 -11.79
N LEU A 92 -12.53 -9.40 -11.60
CA LEU A 92 -13.17 -8.49 -10.65
C LEU A 92 -14.60 -8.12 -11.09
N ASP A 93 -14.83 -7.89 -12.38
CA ASP A 93 -16.14 -7.59 -12.95
C ASP A 93 -17.09 -8.79 -12.76
N ARG A 94 -16.61 -10.05 -12.91
CA ARG A 94 -17.39 -11.27 -12.59
C ARG A 94 -17.77 -11.41 -11.12
N HIS A 95 -17.04 -10.72 -10.24
CA HIS A 95 -17.31 -10.69 -8.80
C HIS A 95 -18.06 -9.44 -8.36
N GLU A 96 -18.65 -8.70 -9.31
CA GLU A 96 -19.52 -7.55 -9.07
C GLU A 96 -18.86 -6.44 -8.22
N VAL A 97 -17.54 -6.31 -8.33
CA VAL A 97 -16.81 -5.19 -7.73
C VAL A 97 -17.25 -3.90 -8.43
N GLN A 98 -17.62 -2.90 -7.64
CA GLN A 98 -18.10 -1.63 -8.16
C GLN A 98 -16.95 -0.69 -8.54
N SER A 99 -15.89 -0.66 -7.73
CA SER A 99 -14.73 0.23 -7.94
C SER A 99 -13.42 -0.54 -7.87
N ILE A 100 -12.60 -0.43 -8.90
CA ILE A 100 -11.27 -1.04 -8.97
C ILE A 100 -10.22 0.07 -8.87
N ARG A 101 -9.34 0.01 -7.88
CA ARG A 101 -8.36 1.06 -7.58
C ARG A 101 -6.92 0.53 -7.61
N LEU A 102 -5.97 1.42 -7.88
CA LEU A 102 -4.54 1.15 -7.84
C LEU A 102 -3.76 2.45 -7.66
N ASP A 103 -2.50 2.33 -7.24
CA ASP A 103 -1.53 3.44 -7.27
C ASP A 103 -0.56 3.23 -8.44
N ALA A 104 -0.72 4.06 -9.48
CA ALA A 104 0.05 3.98 -10.72
C ALA A 104 1.44 4.63 -10.58
N THR A 105 2.47 3.93 -11.06
CA THR A 105 3.76 4.54 -11.35
C THR A 105 3.71 5.33 -12.66
N PRO A 106 4.64 6.26 -12.92
CA PRO A 106 4.72 6.94 -14.22
C PRO A 106 4.80 5.99 -15.41
N LEU A 107 5.51 4.85 -15.24
CA LEU A 107 5.62 3.81 -16.27
C LEU A 107 4.30 3.07 -16.49
N GLY A 108 3.56 2.76 -15.43
CA GLY A 108 2.30 2.01 -15.50
C GLY A 108 1.10 2.85 -15.95
N ARG A 109 1.11 4.17 -15.69
CA ARG A 109 -0.01 5.08 -15.93
C ARG A 109 -0.65 4.96 -17.34
N PRO A 110 0.10 5.00 -18.45
CA PRO A 110 -0.51 4.94 -19.79
C PRO A 110 -1.30 3.64 -20.05
N LEU A 111 -0.86 2.53 -19.45
CA LEU A 111 -1.57 1.26 -19.54
C LEU A 111 -2.93 1.36 -18.84
N TYR A 112 -2.97 1.89 -17.61
CA TYR A 112 -4.21 1.98 -16.83
C TYR A 112 -5.21 2.95 -17.48
N GLU A 113 -4.76 4.11 -17.96
CA GLU A 113 -5.62 5.07 -18.68
C GLU A 113 -6.27 4.41 -19.90
N SER A 114 -5.50 3.62 -20.66
CA SER A 114 -6.02 2.89 -21.84
C SER A 114 -6.99 1.75 -21.50
N LEU A 115 -7.17 1.43 -20.22
CA LEU A 115 -8.11 0.42 -19.71
C LEU A 115 -9.28 1.08 -18.95
N GLY A 116 -9.43 2.40 -19.05
CA GLY A 116 -10.55 3.15 -18.47
C GLY A 116 -10.36 3.54 -17.01
N PHE A 117 -9.15 3.42 -16.46
CA PHE A 117 -8.84 4.00 -15.15
C PHE A 117 -8.70 5.51 -15.27
N VAL A 118 -9.29 6.25 -14.33
CA VAL A 118 -9.22 7.70 -14.24
C VAL A 118 -8.42 8.13 -13.00
N PRO A 119 -7.67 9.25 -13.08
CA PRO A 119 -6.98 9.81 -11.92
C PRO A 119 -7.93 10.20 -10.78
N GLU A 120 -7.57 9.89 -9.54
CA GLU A 120 -8.31 10.27 -8.33
C GLU A 120 -7.51 11.26 -7.47
N THR A 121 -6.31 10.86 -7.04
CA THR A 121 -5.46 11.59 -6.07
C THR A 121 -3.99 11.32 -6.37
N THR A 122 -3.12 12.30 -6.14
CA THR A 122 -1.65 12.10 -6.23
C THR A 122 -1.06 11.85 -4.85
N LEU A 123 -0.16 10.88 -4.76
CA LEU A 123 0.68 10.65 -3.59
C LEU A 123 2.14 10.92 -3.96
N ILE A 124 2.93 11.33 -2.97
CA ILE A 124 4.38 11.44 -3.06
C ILE A 124 4.99 10.44 -2.10
N ARG A 125 5.88 9.61 -2.62
CA ARG A 125 6.78 8.81 -1.81
C ARG A 125 7.91 9.70 -1.29
N PHE A 126 8.01 9.85 0.00
CA PHE A 126 9.19 10.37 0.67
C PHE A 126 10.09 9.22 1.08
N GLY A 127 11.40 9.44 1.04
CA GLY A 127 12.39 8.46 1.49
C GLY A 127 13.70 9.11 1.90
N GLY A 128 14.50 8.37 2.65
CA GLY A 128 15.78 8.83 3.18
C GLY A 128 16.15 8.12 4.47
N ILE A 129 17.24 8.57 5.09
CA ILE A 129 17.62 8.15 6.44
C ILE A 129 16.79 8.97 7.42
N LEU A 130 15.99 8.29 8.24
CA LEU A 130 15.11 8.93 9.19
C LEU A 130 15.95 9.62 10.28
N ARG A 131 15.71 10.92 10.49
CA ARG A 131 16.34 11.67 11.58
C ARG A 131 15.52 11.52 12.85
N PRO A 132 16.16 11.60 14.04
CA PRO A 132 15.42 11.64 15.30
C PRO A 132 14.46 12.84 15.29
N ALA A 133 13.27 12.64 15.87
CA ALA A 133 12.37 13.75 16.15
C ALA A 133 12.88 14.55 17.35
N ASP A 134 12.67 15.87 17.35
CA ASP A 134 12.87 16.71 18.53
C ASP A 134 11.93 16.27 19.67
N GLU A 135 12.29 16.53 20.93
CA GLU A 135 11.66 16.06 22.18
C GLU A 135 10.12 15.87 22.11
N VAL A 136 9.66 14.66 21.76
CA VAL A 136 8.27 14.21 21.92
C VAL A 136 8.24 13.04 22.91
N ALA A 137 7.23 13.03 23.79
CA ALA A 137 6.99 11.92 24.70
C ALA A 137 6.84 10.60 23.92
N ALA A 138 7.53 9.56 24.39
CA ALA A 138 7.48 8.24 23.79
C ALA A 138 6.05 7.68 23.79
N LEU A 139 5.58 7.19 22.64
CA LEU A 139 4.36 6.39 22.61
C LEU A 139 4.71 4.96 23.00
N ALA A 140 4.01 4.44 24.01
CA ALA A 140 4.12 3.03 24.37
C ALA A 140 3.61 2.15 23.21
N PRO A 141 4.13 0.92 23.04
CA PRO A 141 3.47 -0.07 22.22
C PRO A 141 2.01 -0.19 22.63
N TRP A 142 1.13 -0.40 21.64
CA TRP A 142 -0.27 -0.64 21.97
C TRP A 142 -0.38 -1.88 22.85
N ASN A 143 -0.87 -1.69 24.07
CA ASN A 143 -1.29 -2.73 24.99
C ASN A 143 -2.70 -2.48 25.55
N SER A 144 -3.49 -1.64 24.87
CA SER A 144 -4.86 -1.28 25.26
C SER A 144 -5.77 -2.51 25.29
N THR A 145 -6.69 -2.52 26.24
CA THR A 145 -7.81 -3.48 26.29
C THR A 145 -8.88 -3.18 25.24
N ARG A 146 -8.72 -2.09 24.47
CA ARG A 146 -9.64 -1.71 23.41
C ARG A 146 -9.62 -2.71 22.25
N PRO A 147 -10.79 -2.93 21.61
CA PRO A 147 -10.93 -3.83 20.47
C PRO A 147 -10.18 -3.32 19.23
N GLU A 148 -9.59 -4.22 18.45
CA GLU A 148 -8.97 -3.91 17.14
C GLU A 148 -9.99 -3.28 16.17
N GLU A 149 -11.28 -3.55 16.38
CA GLU A 149 -12.40 -3.03 15.63
C GLU A 149 -12.45 -1.50 15.59
N GLU A 150 -11.96 -0.79 16.63
CA GLU A 150 -11.86 0.68 16.60
C GLU A 150 -10.86 1.15 15.53
N LEU A 151 -9.78 0.41 15.29
CA LEU A 151 -8.84 0.73 14.21
C LEU A 151 -9.42 0.48 12.83
N MET A 152 -10.13 -0.62 12.69
CA MET A 152 -10.78 -0.98 11.44
C MET A 152 -11.88 0.04 11.11
N ALA A 153 -12.60 0.54 12.12
CA ALA A 153 -13.57 1.60 11.97
C ALA A 153 -12.93 2.91 11.51
N LEU A 154 -11.83 3.33 12.16
CA LEU A 154 -11.06 4.50 11.74
C LEU A 154 -10.51 4.35 10.32
N ASP A 155 -9.99 3.17 9.98
CA ASP A 155 -9.51 2.88 8.62
C ASP A 155 -10.60 3.01 7.57
N ARG A 156 -11.77 2.43 7.84
CA ARG A 156 -12.93 2.51 6.97
C ARG A 156 -13.44 3.93 6.81
N GLU A 157 -13.47 4.70 7.90
CA GLU A 157 -13.89 6.10 7.89
C GLU A 157 -12.99 6.94 6.99
N VAL A 158 -11.67 6.79 7.12
CA VAL A 158 -10.70 7.61 6.37
C VAL A 158 -10.56 7.15 4.92
N THR A 159 -10.60 5.84 4.65
CA THR A 159 -10.35 5.30 3.30
C THR A 159 -11.62 5.04 2.48
N GLY A 160 -12.79 5.18 3.09
CA GLY A 160 -14.08 4.84 2.49
C GLY A 160 -14.20 3.36 2.09
N THR A 161 -13.29 2.50 2.55
CA THR A 161 -13.14 1.11 2.11
C THR A 161 -13.05 0.17 3.32
N ASP A 162 -13.75 -0.97 3.27
CA ASP A 162 -13.68 -1.97 4.35
C ASP A 162 -12.41 -2.82 4.28
N ARG A 163 -11.31 -2.29 4.80
CA ARG A 163 -10.02 -2.98 4.82
C ARG A 163 -9.74 -3.69 6.15
N GLY A 164 -10.77 -4.00 6.94
CA GLY A 164 -10.60 -4.66 8.25
C GLY A 164 -9.73 -5.91 8.19
N LYS A 165 -9.89 -6.75 7.16
CA LYS A 165 -9.03 -7.95 6.96
C LYS A 165 -7.55 -7.61 6.71
N LEU A 166 -7.25 -6.49 6.07
CA LEU A 166 -5.87 -6.01 5.88
C LEU A 166 -5.31 -5.51 7.21
N ILE A 167 -6.07 -4.71 7.95
CA ILE A 167 -5.65 -4.15 9.24
C ILE A 167 -5.39 -5.28 10.25
N SER A 168 -6.34 -6.20 10.44
CA SER A 168 -6.15 -7.37 11.31
C SER A 168 -4.91 -8.18 10.92
N ARG A 169 -4.69 -8.38 9.61
CA ARG A 169 -3.53 -9.12 9.13
C ARG A 169 -2.21 -8.38 9.39
N LEU A 170 -2.18 -7.06 9.24
CA LEU A 170 -1.01 -6.26 9.58
C LEU A 170 -0.72 -6.29 11.08
N ILE A 171 -1.75 -6.26 11.94
CA ILE A 171 -1.59 -6.36 13.40
C ILE A 171 -1.02 -7.73 13.77
N ALA A 172 -1.53 -8.80 13.19
CA ALA A 172 -0.99 -10.14 13.42
C ALA A 172 0.48 -10.30 12.99
N GLU A 173 0.90 -9.60 11.93
CA GLU A 173 2.27 -9.69 11.40
C GLU A 173 3.25 -8.70 12.06
N HIS A 174 2.77 -7.52 12.47
CA HIS A 174 3.59 -6.36 12.84
C HIS A 174 3.00 -5.57 14.02
N GLY A 175 2.27 -6.22 14.93
CA GLY A 175 1.63 -5.59 16.08
C GLY A 175 2.61 -4.95 17.07
N ASP A 176 3.85 -5.41 17.11
CA ASP A 176 4.95 -4.79 17.86
C ASP A 176 5.26 -3.35 17.39
N SER A 177 5.05 -3.09 16.10
CA SER A 177 5.24 -1.78 15.47
C SER A 177 4.07 -0.82 15.65
N LEU A 178 2.89 -1.34 16.01
CA LEU A 178 1.64 -0.59 16.11
C LEU A 178 1.75 0.45 17.24
N ARG A 179 1.38 1.68 16.91
CA ARG A 179 1.24 2.79 17.86
C ARG A 179 -0.11 3.41 17.69
N VAL A 180 -0.71 3.79 18.82
CA VAL A 180 -1.98 4.49 18.85
C VAL A 180 -1.96 5.66 19.79
N VAL A 181 -2.67 6.70 19.35
CA VAL A 181 -3.04 7.85 20.16
C VAL A 181 -4.54 7.75 20.40
N GLU A 182 -4.92 7.72 21.66
CA GLU A 182 -6.31 7.72 22.11
C GLU A 182 -6.68 9.12 22.66
N ASP A 183 -7.96 9.46 22.57
CA ASP A 183 -8.59 10.53 23.35
C ASP A 183 -9.78 9.98 24.15
N ASP A 184 -10.51 10.84 24.86
CA ASP A 184 -11.66 10.44 25.67
C ASP A 184 -12.80 9.79 24.84
N ARG A 185 -12.76 9.92 23.50
CA ARG A 185 -13.77 9.41 22.57
C ARG A 185 -13.35 8.12 21.86
N GLY A 186 -12.06 7.75 21.90
CA GLY A 186 -11.55 6.50 21.33
C GLY A 186 -10.20 6.65 20.63
N VAL A 187 -9.95 5.78 19.65
CA VAL A 187 -8.75 5.87 18.80
C VAL A 187 -8.78 7.15 17.95
N GLU A 188 -7.87 8.09 18.24
CA GLU A 188 -7.68 9.32 17.46
C GLU A 188 -6.77 9.11 16.25
N GLY A 189 -5.83 8.16 16.35
CA GLY A 189 -4.98 7.78 15.24
C GLY A 189 -4.09 6.59 15.52
N PHE A 190 -3.66 5.90 14.46
CA PHE A 190 -2.72 4.79 14.54
C PHE A 190 -1.66 4.85 13.44
N LEU A 191 -0.51 4.24 13.73
CA LEU A 191 0.58 4.04 12.78
C LEU A 191 1.15 2.64 12.92
N MET A 192 1.44 2.01 11.78
CA MET A 192 2.20 0.78 11.70
C MET A 192 3.43 0.96 10.82
N THR A 193 4.42 0.10 11.01
CA THR A 193 5.57 0.02 10.09
C THR A 193 5.84 -1.43 9.73
N ARG A 194 6.50 -1.66 8.60
CA ARG A 194 6.96 -3.01 8.23
C ARG A 194 8.33 -2.97 7.58
N PRO A 195 9.11 -4.07 7.66
CA PRO A 195 10.33 -4.23 6.88
C PRO A 195 10.06 -4.11 5.38
N GLY A 196 11.06 -3.65 4.65
CA GLY A 196 11.10 -3.67 3.19
C GLY A 196 12.49 -4.09 2.72
N SER A 197 12.64 -4.32 1.42
CA SER A 197 13.91 -4.80 0.85
C SER A 197 15.04 -3.79 0.99
N ASN A 198 14.74 -2.50 0.86
CA ASN A 198 15.75 -1.42 0.89
C ASN A 198 15.50 -0.42 2.02
N ALA A 199 14.24 -0.28 2.45
CA ALA A 199 13.83 0.68 3.44
C ALA A 199 12.62 0.17 4.22
N ARG A 200 12.49 0.55 5.49
CA ARG A 200 11.27 0.31 6.27
C ARG A 200 10.13 1.13 5.67
N GLN A 201 8.98 0.50 5.44
CA GLN A 201 7.78 1.24 5.09
C GLN A 201 7.11 1.76 6.37
N ILE A 202 6.91 3.07 6.44
CA ILE A 202 6.01 3.70 7.40
C ILE A 202 4.63 3.79 6.75
N GLY A 203 3.62 3.22 7.40
CA GLY A 203 2.26 3.19 6.89
C GLY A 203 1.57 1.82 7.04
N PRO A 204 0.22 1.80 7.23
CA PRO A 204 -0.67 2.95 7.23
C PRO A 204 -0.47 3.87 8.45
N CYS A 205 -0.73 5.16 8.26
CA CYS A 205 -0.87 6.14 9.33
C CYS A 205 -2.16 6.92 9.08
N LEU A 206 -3.15 6.70 9.94
CA LEU A 206 -4.46 7.35 9.87
C LEU A 206 -4.71 8.04 11.20
N ALA A 207 -4.92 9.35 11.17
CA ALA A 207 -4.92 10.12 12.41
C ALA A 207 -5.55 11.50 12.25
N SER A 208 -5.99 12.07 13.37
CA SER A 208 -6.14 13.53 13.47
C SER A 208 -4.80 14.24 13.25
N ASP A 209 -4.85 15.57 13.12
CA ASP A 209 -3.64 16.37 12.96
C ASP A 209 -2.66 16.24 14.15
N ARG A 210 -3.19 16.25 15.37
CA ARG A 210 -2.39 16.10 16.59
C ARG A 210 -1.77 14.70 16.67
N ALA A 211 -2.59 13.67 16.50
CA ALA A 211 -2.16 12.28 16.61
C ALA A 211 -1.12 11.93 15.52
N GLY A 212 -1.32 12.38 14.29
CA GLY A 212 -0.40 12.08 13.19
C GLY A 212 1.00 12.65 13.41
N ARG A 213 1.11 13.87 13.95
CA ARG A 213 2.42 14.44 14.36
C ARG A 213 3.11 13.58 15.41
N TRP A 214 2.39 13.15 16.45
CA TRP A 214 2.94 12.33 17.52
C TRP A 214 3.37 10.95 17.02
N LEU A 215 2.56 10.32 16.16
CA LEU A 215 2.87 9.02 15.58
C LEU A 215 4.11 9.06 14.69
N LEU A 216 4.25 10.09 13.84
CA LEU A 216 5.46 10.26 13.02
C LEU A 216 6.69 10.64 13.86
N ALA A 217 6.53 11.44 14.92
CA ALA A 217 7.62 11.73 15.84
C ALA A 217 8.10 10.47 16.58
N ASP A 218 7.18 9.61 17.03
CA ASP A 218 7.52 8.33 17.63
C ASP A 218 8.22 7.39 16.63
N ALA A 219 7.80 7.36 15.37
CA ALA A 219 8.52 6.64 14.32
C ALA A 219 9.96 7.19 14.15
N GLY A 220 10.13 8.52 14.17
CA GLY A 220 11.43 9.20 14.19
C GLY A 220 12.32 8.76 15.36
N ARG A 221 11.74 8.58 16.56
CA ARG A 221 12.46 8.10 17.75
C ARG A 221 12.89 6.63 17.62
N ARG A 222 12.01 5.76 17.12
CA ARG A 222 12.25 4.31 17.07
C ARG A 222 13.19 3.88 15.96
N TYR A 223 13.13 4.56 14.82
CA TYR A 223 13.81 4.15 13.60
C TYR A 223 14.82 5.19 13.11
N ALA A 224 15.28 6.08 14.01
CA ALA A 224 16.35 7.02 13.71
C ALA A 224 17.58 6.28 13.15
N GLY A 225 18.13 6.79 12.05
CA GLY A 225 19.28 6.19 11.37
C GLY A 225 18.91 5.07 10.39
N GLU A 226 17.67 4.60 10.34
CA GLU A 226 17.23 3.60 9.36
C GLU A 226 16.80 4.27 8.04
N PRO A 227 17.02 3.59 6.88
CA PRO A 227 16.38 3.98 5.64
C PRO A 227 14.87 3.70 5.72
N VAL A 228 14.05 4.71 5.41
CA VAL A 228 12.59 4.58 5.42
C VAL A 228 11.96 5.12 4.13
N VAL A 229 10.76 4.65 3.86
CA VAL A 229 9.85 5.19 2.84
C VAL A 229 8.44 5.37 3.39
N ILE A 230 7.76 6.41 2.92
CA ILE A 230 6.39 6.76 3.33
C ILE A 230 5.66 7.39 2.15
N ASP A 231 4.41 7.02 1.92
CA ASP A 231 3.61 7.51 0.79
C ASP A 231 2.50 8.43 1.30
N ILE A 232 2.55 9.72 0.94
CA ILE A 232 1.70 10.78 1.51
C ILE A 232 0.87 11.45 0.41
N PRO A 233 -0.44 11.70 0.59
CA PRO A 233 -1.23 12.52 -0.34
C PRO A 233 -0.64 13.92 -0.52
N THR A 234 -0.57 14.42 -1.76
CA THR A 234 0.04 15.73 -2.06
C THR A 234 -0.63 16.91 -1.35
N GLY A 235 -1.91 16.78 -1.00
CA GLY A 235 -2.66 17.82 -0.27
C GLY A 235 -2.43 17.82 1.25
N HIS A 236 -1.75 16.82 1.80
CA HIS A 236 -1.56 16.70 3.24
C HIS A 236 -0.30 17.47 3.72
N HIS A 237 -0.36 18.79 3.66
CA HIS A 237 0.77 19.67 3.93
C HIS A 237 1.43 19.46 5.31
N GLN A 238 0.65 19.14 6.35
CA GLN A 238 1.20 18.89 7.69
C GLN A 238 2.00 17.59 7.78
N ALA A 239 1.58 16.52 7.10
CA ALA A 239 2.32 15.27 7.02
C ALA A 239 3.62 15.46 6.24
N ILE A 240 3.56 16.16 5.10
CA ILE A 240 4.73 16.53 4.28
C ILE A 240 5.75 17.31 5.12
N ALA A 241 5.33 18.41 5.74
CA ALA A 241 6.23 19.23 6.56
C ALA A 241 6.83 18.44 7.74
N THR A 242 6.09 17.47 8.28
CA THR A 242 6.57 16.61 9.37
C THR A 242 7.66 15.65 8.89
N VAL A 243 7.48 14.97 7.76
CA VAL A 243 8.51 14.05 7.25
C VAL A 243 9.74 14.76 6.71
N GLU A 244 9.59 15.98 6.18
CA GLU A 244 10.71 16.81 5.76
C GLU A 244 11.60 17.23 6.95
N ARG A 245 10.99 17.60 8.09
CA ARG A 245 11.73 17.84 9.34
C ARG A 245 12.46 16.60 9.84
N LEU A 246 11.87 15.42 9.64
CA LEU A 246 12.51 14.13 9.92
C LEU A 246 13.56 13.74 8.85
N GLY A 247 13.90 14.65 7.94
CA GLY A 247 14.99 14.49 6.97
C GLY A 247 14.62 13.71 5.70
N LEU A 248 13.36 13.34 5.52
CA LEU A 248 12.92 12.63 4.31
C LEU A 248 12.75 13.61 3.15
N GLN A 249 13.01 13.13 1.95
CA GLN A 249 12.93 13.91 0.71
C GLN A 249 11.95 13.24 -0.26
N PRO A 250 11.26 14.01 -1.14
CA PRO A 250 10.42 13.42 -2.17
C PRO A 250 11.27 12.59 -3.15
N THR A 251 10.83 11.36 -3.43
CA THR A 251 11.56 10.40 -4.28
C THR A 251 10.78 9.96 -5.50
N ARG A 252 9.44 9.85 -5.42
CA ARG A 252 8.60 9.38 -6.52
C ARG A 252 7.16 9.83 -6.37
N HIS A 253 6.52 10.21 -7.48
CA HIS A 253 5.08 10.41 -7.52
C HIS A 253 4.35 9.11 -7.85
N LEU A 254 3.23 8.90 -7.18
CA LEU A 254 2.25 7.84 -7.45
C LEU A 254 0.91 8.50 -7.77
N LEU A 255 0.19 7.96 -8.73
CA LEU A 255 -1.14 8.45 -9.07
C LEU A 255 -2.18 7.40 -8.69
N ARG A 256 -2.99 7.68 -7.68
CA ARG A 256 -4.15 6.85 -7.38
C ARG A 256 -5.14 6.96 -8.52
N MET A 257 -5.54 5.82 -9.06
CA MET A 257 -6.49 5.74 -10.17
C MET A 257 -7.61 4.75 -9.85
N GLY A 258 -8.80 5.04 -10.35
CA GLY A 258 -9.99 4.21 -10.17
C GLY A 258 -10.70 3.89 -11.49
N ARG A 259 -11.34 2.73 -11.57
CA ARG A 259 -12.31 2.36 -12.61
C ARG A 259 -13.62 2.00 -11.91
N GLY A 260 -14.69 2.75 -12.20
CA GLY A 260 -15.97 2.67 -11.50
C GLY A 260 -16.25 3.92 -10.67
N PRO A 261 -17.25 3.91 -9.76
CA PRO A 261 -17.53 5.03 -8.88
C PRO A 261 -16.33 5.40 -8.02
N ARG A 262 -16.07 6.70 -7.90
CA ARG A 262 -14.98 7.23 -7.08
C ARG A 262 -15.26 6.97 -5.60
N ILE A 263 -14.24 6.52 -4.87
CA ILE A 263 -14.28 6.39 -3.41
C ILE A 263 -13.84 7.70 -2.77
N ALA A 264 -14.66 8.21 -1.85
CA ALA A 264 -14.36 9.42 -1.09
C ALA A 264 -13.47 9.06 0.10
N GLU A 265 -12.21 9.49 0.04
CA GLU A 265 -11.24 9.35 1.13
C GLU A 265 -11.10 10.69 1.87
N ASP A 266 -10.95 10.63 3.20
CA ASP A 266 -10.54 11.78 3.99
C ASP A 266 -9.01 11.94 3.95
N LEU A 267 -8.54 12.59 2.89
CA LEU A 267 -7.10 12.83 2.71
C LEU A 267 -6.48 13.73 3.78
N SER A 268 -7.28 14.42 4.60
CA SER A 268 -6.79 15.23 5.72
C SER A 268 -6.41 14.39 6.94
N ARG A 269 -6.84 13.12 6.98
CA ARG A 269 -6.53 12.15 8.02
C ARG A 269 -5.66 10.98 7.53
N LEU A 270 -5.41 10.90 6.23
CA LEU A 270 -4.49 9.93 5.61
C LEU A 270 -3.05 10.46 5.64
N TRP A 271 -2.37 10.29 6.78
CA TRP A 271 -0.98 10.72 6.97
C TRP A 271 0.02 9.86 6.20
N ALA A 272 -0.27 8.57 6.02
CA ALA A 272 0.48 7.66 5.17
C ALA A 272 -0.39 6.51 4.66
N SER A 273 -0.30 6.17 3.37
CA SER A 273 -0.96 4.97 2.84
C SER A 273 -0.33 3.68 3.37
N ALA A 274 -1.01 2.54 3.22
CA ALA A 274 -0.44 1.24 3.59
C ALA A 274 0.65 0.76 2.61
N GLY A 275 1.02 1.60 1.63
CA GLY A 275 1.88 1.29 0.49
C GLY A 275 1.07 1.09 -0.80
N PRO A 276 1.70 1.24 -1.98
CA PRO A 276 1.01 1.21 -3.27
C PRO A 276 0.27 -0.11 -3.56
N GLU A 277 0.69 -1.20 -2.91
CA GLU A 277 0.06 -2.51 -3.05
C GLU A 277 -1.23 -2.70 -2.23
N LYS A 278 -1.64 -1.73 -1.39
CA LYS A 278 -2.74 -1.89 -0.41
C LYS A 278 -3.70 -0.69 -0.29
N GLY A 279 -3.36 0.44 -0.90
CA GLY A 279 -4.11 1.69 -0.75
C GLY A 279 -3.81 2.46 0.53
#